data_AF-A0A8H8P7Q6-F1
#
_entry.id   AF-A0A8H8P7Q6-F1
#
_cell.length_a   1.000
_cell.length_b   1.000
_cell.length_c   1.000
_cell.angle_alpha   90.00
_cell.angle_beta   90.00
_cell.angle_gamma   90.00
#
_symmetry.space_group_name_H-M   'P 1'
#
loop_
_entity.id
_entity.type
_entity.pdbx_description
1 polymer ?
#
loop_
_entity_poly.entity_id
_entity_poly.type
_entity_poly.pdbx_seq_one_letter_code
_entity_poly.pdbx_strand_id
1 'polypeptide(L)'
;MSNSGARDIAGAGGASQSKTAPTPVNTPLNNAPISQGLSRPTVPETIDEDADMADDVEEGAADPTAQAIYNLVSGRLAGLVGRSSGYVESLPPSVKRRVEGLKGVQDKQTELEAKLKREMFELEKKYLELYTPLYERRRAILAGDAEPTDEEVAAGEAITAEDKEEEEDEDDELAQSLAKLSTKKRKEEPEEVKEPDTPTKGIPQFWLTALRNHIELQQLITERDEEALASLIDVKLEYITEPALGYKLTFVFEENSFFENKELTKSYYYQKELGYGGEYMYARAEGTKIKWKEEKDLTKTVEIKKQRNKNTNRTRLVRRTQAVPSFFDFFSPPVPPSSDPELIEAGFAVDGDELEEKELEELEEKLELDYQLGEDFKEKIIPRAVDFFTGKALRFEPQFSDVEEEESDEDEDEDDSDSDAGQPRRAPAAPKKKGEAEKAEECKNQ
;
A
#
# COMPACT_ATOMS: atom_id res chain seq x y z
N MET A 1 12.33 -26.80 55.97
CA MET A 1 13.57 -27.60 56.03
C MET A 1 14.40 -27.18 54.82
N SER A 2 15.05 -26.02 54.78
CA SER A 2 16.15 -25.51 55.63
C SER A 2 17.48 -26.25 55.39
N ASN A 3 18.30 -25.72 54.47
CA ASN A 3 19.73 -25.38 54.67
C ASN A 3 20.26 -24.83 53.33
N SER A 4 20.73 -23.59 53.19
CA SER A 4 21.74 -22.81 53.95
C SER A 4 23.13 -23.43 53.89
N GLY A 5 24.10 -22.64 53.41
CA GLY A 5 25.50 -23.04 53.30
C GLY A 5 26.35 -22.07 52.48
N ALA A 6 26.32 -20.78 52.82
CA ALA A 6 27.28 -19.79 52.35
C ALA A 6 28.69 -20.05 52.93
N ARG A 7 29.72 -19.74 52.15
CA ARG A 7 31.05 -19.37 52.67
C ARG A 7 31.63 -18.26 51.81
N ASP A 8 31.71 -17.07 52.41
CA ASP A 8 32.62 -16.00 52.04
C ASP A 8 34.08 -16.46 52.12
N ILE A 9 34.96 -15.84 51.34
CA ILE A 9 36.12 -15.07 51.83
C ILE A 9 36.70 -14.24 50.68
N ALA A 10 36.97 -12.99 51.02
CA ALA A 10 37.42 -11.88 50.22
C ALA A 10 38.82 -12.01 49.60
N GLY A 11 39.07 -11.17 48.59
CA GLY A 11 40.20 -10.23 48.70
C GLY A 11 41.22 -10.21 47.57
N ALA A 12 41.17 -9.09 46.84
CA ALA A 12 42.29 -8.31 46.31
C ALA A 12 42.88 -8.61 44.92
N GLY A 13 43.03 -7.52 44.16
CA GLY A 13 44.12 -7.33 43.21
C GLY A 13 43.66 -7.14 41.77
N GLY A 14 43.49 -5.88 41.35
CA GLY A 14 43.11 -5.53 39.99
C GLY A 14 44.23 -5.71 38.96
N ALA A 15 43.82 -5.80 37.70
CA ALA A 15 44.49 -5.21 36.53
C ALA A 15 43.57 -5.34 35.31
N SER A 16 43.29 -4.21 34.68
CA SER A 16 42.57 -4.08 33.42
C SER A 16 43.37 -4.69 32.27
N GLN A 17 42.81 -5.69 31.58
CA GLN A 17 43.15 -5.99 30.18
C GLN A 17 41.91 -6.46 29.41
N SER A 18 41.71 -5.82 28.26
CA SER A 18 40.68 -6.01 27.25
C SER A 18 40.49 -7.47 26.84
N LYS A 19 39.26 -7.99 26.97
CA LYS A 19 38.82 -9.24 26.34
C LYS A 19 37.97 -8.92 25.12
N THR A 20 38.61 -8.75 23.97
CA THR A 20 37.95 -8.89 22.67
C THR A 20 37.83 -10.38 22.38
N ALA A 21 36.62 -10.91 22.22
CA ALA A 21 36.38 -12.30 21.88
C ALA A 21 36.68 -12.53 20.38
N PRO A 22 37.49 -13.53 19.99
CA PRO A 22 37.80 -13.79 18.58
C PRO A 22 36.69 -14.63 17.94
N THR A 23 36.17 -14.15 16.81
CA THR A 23 35.30 -14.91 15.90
C THR A 23 36.05 -16.07 15.25
N PRO A 24 35.47 -17.28 15.15
CA PRO A 24 36.12 -18.41 14.49
C PRO A 24 36.01 -18.29 12.96
N VAL A 25 37.14 -17.99 12.33
CA VAL A 25 37.37 -18.04 10.88
C VAL A 25 37.46 -19.51 10.44
N ASN A 26 36.53 -19.95 9.58
CA ASN A 26 36.56 -21.30 9.00
C ASN A 26 36.97 -21.24 7.53
N THR A 27 38.29 -21.16 7.28
CA THR A 27 38.89 -21.39 5.96
C THR A 27 40.12 -22.28 6.15
N PRO A 28 40.15 -23.52 5.63
CA PRO A 28 41.31 -24.39 5.79
C PRO A 28 42.49 -23.95 4.91
N LEU A 29 43.60 -23.60 5.57
CA LEU A 29 44.94 -23.52 4.97
C LEU A 29 45.47 -24.92 4.67
N ASN A 30 45.13 -25.49 3.50
CA ASN A 30 46.00 -26.46 2.84
C ASN A 30 45.63 -26.66 1.36
N ASN A 31 46.52 -26.28 0.44
CA ASN A 31 46.40 -26.62 -0.97
C ASN A 31 46.69 -28.12 -1.17
N ALA A 32 45.69 -28.88 -1.59
CA ALA A 32 45.88 -30.24 -2.11
C ALA A 32 46.49 -30.18 -3.53
N PRO A 33 47.42 -31.10 -3.89
CA PRO A 33 48.05 -31.09 -5.20
C PRO A 33 47.14 -31.81 -6.20
N ILE A 34 46.60 -31.09 -7.18
CA ILE A 34 45.95 -31.70 -8.35
C ILE A 34 46.73 -31.27 -9.59
N SER A 35 47.78 -32.04 -9.89
CA SER A 35 48.27 -32.18 -11.25
C SER A 35 47.50 -33.34 -11.88
N GLN A 36 46.63 -33.04 -12.86
CA GLN A 36 46.50 -33.73 -14.14
C GLN A 36 45.16 -33.37 -14.82
N GLY A 37 45.27 -32.63 -15.93
CA GLY A 37 44.41 -32.73 -17.10
C GLY A 37 42.99 -32.16 -16.98
N LEU A 38 42.81 -30.93 -17.47
CA LEU A 38 41.77 -30.55 -18.44
C LEU A 38 42.03 -29.09 -18.86
N SER A 39 41.98 -28.85 -20.17
CA SER A 39 42.39 -27.65 -20.89
C SER A 39 41.59 -26.39 -20.53
N ARG A 40 42.30 -25.29 -20.23
CA ARG A 40 41.75 -23.93 -20.22
C ARG A 40 41.57 -23.43 -21.66
N PRO A 41 40.43 -22.82 -22.03
CA PRO A 41 40.31 -22.08 -23.28
C PRO A 41 41.18 -20.82 -23.23
N THR A 42 41.93 -20.57 -24.30
CA THR A 42 42.83 -19.43 -24.48
C THR A 42 42.03 -18.15 -24.77
N VAL A 43 42.15 -17.14 -23.92
CA VAL A 43 41.72 -15.77 -24.23
C VAL A 43 42.98 -14.98 -24.60
N PRO A 44 43.09 -14.39 -25.81
CA PRO A 44 44.18 -13.46 -26.10
C PRO A 44 44.00 -12.16 -25.30
N GLU A 45 45.04 -11.78 -24.57
CA GLU A 45 45.21 -10.42 -24.05
C GLU A 45 45.70 -9.52 -25.20
N THR A 46 45.30 -8.25 -25.19
CA THR A 46 45.72 -7.12 -26.05
C THR A 46 44.98 -6.95 -27.39
N ILE A 47 44.05 -5.98 -27.44
CA ILE A 47 43.89 -5.08 -28.59
C ILE A 47 43.92 -3.67 -28.02
N ASP A 48 44.95 -2.93 -28.43
CA ASP A 48 45.20 -1.53 -28.18
C ASP A 48 44.07 -0.64 -28.74
N GLU A 49 43.79 0.42 -28.00
CA GLU A 49 43.07 1.61 -28.46
C GLU A 49 43.89 2.32 -29.56
N ASP A 50 43.20 2.93 -30.52
CA ASP A 50 43.72 3.72 -31.65
C ASP A 50 44.18 2.95 -32.91
N ALA A 51 43.20 2.50 -33.70
CA ALA A 51 43.35 2.41 -35.15
C ALA A 51 42.00 2.68 -35.85
N ASP A 52 41.85 3.91 -36.37
CA ASP A 52 40.82 4.28 -37.33
C ASP A 52 40.80 3.31 -38.53
N MET A 53 39.73 2.54 -38.67
CA MET A 53 39.36 1.87 -39.92
C MET A 53 37.86 1.96 -40.14
N ALA A 54 37.55 2.39 -41.35
CA ALA A 54 36.23 2.70 -41.87
C ALA A 54 35.20 1.56 -41.78
N ASP A 55 33.96 1.96 -41.48
CA ASP A 55 32.75 1.62 -42.23
C ASP A 55 32.68 0.18 -42.79
N ASP A 56 32.40 -0.79 -41.92
CA ASP A 56 31.62 -2.02 -42.19
C ASP A 56 31.53 -2.88 -40.92
N VAL A 57 30.44 -2.74 -40.15
CA VAL A 57 30.01 -3.79 -39.21
C VAL A 57 28.53 -4.07 -39.47
N GLU A 58 28.34 -5.13 -40.24
CA GLU A 58 27.09 -5.82 -40.51
C GLU A 58 26.38 -6.19 -39.21
N GLU A 59 25.15 -5.69 -39.06
CA GLU A 59 24.16 -6.04 -38.03
C GLU A 59 23.97 -7.58 -38.00
N GLY A 60 24.69 -8.24 -37.11
CA GLY A 60 24.61 -9.68 -36.88
C GLY A 60 23.26 -10.05 -36.28
N ALA A 61 22.35 -10.49 -37.16
CA ALA A 61 21.00 -10.97 -36.91
C ALA A 61 20.80 -11.65 -35.54
N ALA A 62 19.92 -11.06 -34.72
CA ALA A 62 19.16 -11.83 -33.75
C ALA A 62 18.55 -13.03 -34.50
N ASP A 63 18.79 -14.26 -34.01
CA ASP A 63 18.28 -15.47 -34.66
C ASP A 63 16.78 -15.28 -34.94
N PRO A 64 16.36 -15.20 -36.22
CA PRO A 64 14.97 -14.92 -36.56
C PRO A 64 14.05 -16.03 -36.05
N THR A 65 14.60 -17.22 -35.73
CA THR A 65 13.85 -18.26 -35.04
C THR A 65 13.62 -17.97 -33.56
N ALA A 66 14.55 -17.34 -32.86
CA ALA A 66 14.37 -16.98 -31.45
C ALA A 66 13.35 -15.85 -31.25
N GLN A 67 13.38 -14.82 -32.09
CA GLN A 67 12.37 -13.75 -32.08
C GLN A 67 11.00 -14.26 -32.57
N ALA A 68 10.96 -15.14 -33.57
CA ALA A 68 9.72 -15.77 -34.00
C ALA A 68 9.15 -16.72 -32.93
N ILE A 69 10.00 -17.45 -32.20
CA ILE A 69 9.59 -18.27 -31.06
C ILE A 69 9.06 -17.38 -29.94
N TYR A 70 9.71 -16.26 -29.62
CA TYR A 70 9.24 -15.32 -28.61
C TYR A 70 7.84 -14.76 -28.95
N ASN A 71 7.64 -14.28 -30.17
CA ASN A 71 6.35 -13.77 -30.63
C ASN A 71 5.27 -14.86 -30.75
N LEU A 72 5.65 -16.10 -31.12
CA LEU A 72 4.76 -17.25 -31.18
C LEU A 72 4.39 -17.79 -29.80
N VAL A 73 5.31 -17.70 -28.83
CA VAL A 73 5.12 -18.10 -27.44
C VAL A 73 4.20 -17.10 -26.75
N SER A 74 4.44 -15.79 -26.87
CA SER A 74 3.60 -14.75 -26.27
C SER A 74 2.15 -14.76 -26.78
N GLY A 75 1.93 -14.95 -28.09
CA GLY A 75 0.58 -15.05 -28.66
C GLY A 75 -0.13 -16.40 -28.43
N ARG A 76 0.62 -17.51 -28.27
CA ARG A 76 0.03 -18.83 -27.95
C ARG A 76 -0.21 -19.04 -26.47
N LEU A 77 0.57 -18.40 -25.59
CA LEU A 77 0.49 -18.55 -24.13
C LEU A 77 -0.94 -18.32 -23.61
N ALA A 78 -1.64 -17.29 -24.11
CA ALA A 78 -3.04 -17.02 -23.76
C ALA A 78 -4.01 -18.16 -24.14
N GLY A 79 -3.75 -18.90 -25.23
CA GLY A 79 -4.52 -20.07 -25.65
C GLY A 79 -4.05 -21.41 -25.06
N LEU A 80 -2.96 -21.37 -24.29
CA LEU A 80 -2.26 -22.53 -23.71
C LEU A 80 -2.44 -22.64 -22.20
N VAL A 81 -3.11 -21.68 -21.56
CA VAL A 81 -3.46 -21.76 -20.14
C VAL A 81 -4.23 -23.07 -19.89
N GLY A 82 -3.64 -23.97 -19.09
CA GLY A 82 -4.21 -25.29 -18.80
C GLY A 82 -4.19 -26.30 -19.95
N ARG A 83 -3.58 -26.00 -21.11
CA ARG A 83 -3.46 -26.91 -22.26
C ARG A 83 -2.00 -27.12 -22.63
N SER A 84 -1.63 -28.34 -22.96
CA SER A 84 -0.27 -28.63 -23.40
C SER A 84 0.00 -28.00 -24.77
N SER A 85 1.23 -27.58 -25.01
CA SER A 85 1.62 -26.90 -26.26
C SER A 85 1.68 -27.84 -27.48
N GLY A 86 1.26 -29.10 -27.33
CA GLY A 86 1.50 -30.18 -28.30
C GLY A 86 2.96 -30.64 -28.34
N TYR A 87 3.91 -29.76 -27.98
CA TYR A 87 5.33 -30.06 -27.95
C TYR A 87 5.63 -31.14 -26.92
N VAL A 88 5.10 -31.00 -25.70
CA VAL A 88 5.29 -31.98 -24.62
C VAL A 88 4.77 -33.36 -25.02
N GLU A 89 3.67 -33.43 -25.78
CA GLU A 89 3.08 -34.67 -26.30
C GLU A 89 3.91 -35.28 -27.42
N SER A 90 4.63 -34.47 -28.19
CA SER A 90 5.52 -34.94 -29.25
C SER A 90 6.85 -35.51 -28.74
N LEU A 91 7.18 -35.28 -27.46
CA LEU A 91 8.45 -35.73 -26.88
C LEU A 91 8.56 -37.27 -26.82
N PRO A 92 9.77 -37.84 -27.03
CA PRO A 92 9.99 -39.27 -26.86
C PRO A 92 9.65 -39.76 -25.44
N PRO A 93 9.23 -41.04 -25.26
CA PRO A 93 8.85 -41.57 -23.95
C PRO A 93 9.93 -41.43 -22.86
N SER A 94 11.21 -41.52 -23.24
CA SER A 94 12.34 -41.32 -22.34
C SER A 94 12.43 -39.88 -21.81
N VAL A 95 12.09 -38.88 -22.64
CA VAL A 95 12.08 -37.47 -22.25
C VAL A 95 10.82 -37.16 -21.42
N LYS A 96 9.65 -37.68 -21.80
CA LYS A 96 8.44 -37.57 -20.99
C LYS A 96 8.63 -38.13 -19.58
N ARG A 97 9.29 -39.30 -19.46
CA ARG A 97 9.64 -39.87 -18.14
C ARG A 97 10.52 -38.93 -17.31
N ARG A 98 11.43 -38.18 -17.93
CA ARG A 98 12.24 -37.18 -17.23
C ARG A 98 11.39 -35.99 -16.79
N VAL A 99 10.49 -35.49 -17.63
CA VAL A 99 9.55 -34.40 -17.29
C VAL A 99 8.66 -34.80 -16.12
N GLU A 100 8.08 -36.01 -16.15
CA GLU A 100 7.31 -36.54 -15.01
C GLU A 100 8.17 -36.69 -13.74
N GLY A 101 9.44 -37.09 -13.90
CA GLY A 101 10.40 -37.10 -12.80
C GLY A 101 10.69 -35.71 -12.23
N LEU A 102 10.78 -34.68 -13.08
CA LEU A 102 10.97 -33.29 -12.67
C LEU A 102 9.76 -32.74 -11.93
N LYS A 103 8.53 -33.08 -12.35
CA LYS A 103 7.30 -32.71 -11.61
C LYS A 103 7.35 -33.23 -10.17
N GLY A 104 7.73 -34.49 -9.97
CA GLY A 104 7.89 -35.04 -8.61
C GLY A 104 9.04 -34.43 -7.80
N VAL A 105 10.03 -33.80 -8.45
CA VAL A 105 11.05 -32.99 -7.76
C VAL A 105 10.48 -31.61 -7.38
N GLN A 106 9.71 -31.00 -8.29
CA GLN A 106 9.00 -29.74 -8.04
C GLN A 106 8.02 -29.87 -6.86
N ASP A 107 7.27 -30.97 -6.77
CA ASP A 107 6.34 -31.21 -5.66
C ASP A 107 7.06 -31.18 -4.30
N LYS A 108 8.27 -31.76 -4.22
CA LYS A 108 9.09 -31.71 -2.99
C LYS A 108 9.59 -30.32 -2.67
N GLN A 109 9.89 -29.50 -3.68
CA GLN A 109 10.23 -28.10 -3.48
C GLN A 109 9.02 -27.35 -2.92
N THR A 110 7.83 -27.55 -3.49
CA THR A 110 6.58 -26.94 -3.01
C THR A 110 6.26 -27.36 -1.57
N GLU A 111 6.52 -28.61 -1.18
CA GLU A 111 6.39 -29.04 0.23
C GLU A 111 7.32 -28.27 1.18
N LEU A 112 8.57 -28.00 0.76
CA LEU A 112 9.53 -27.23 1.55
C LEU A 112 9.16 -25.75 1.61
N GLU A 113 8.70 -25.17 0.51
CA GLU A 113 8.16 -23.79 0.46
C GLU A 113 6.97 -23.64 1.41
N ALA A 114 6.08 -24.64 1.46
CA ALA A 114 4.96 -24.66 2.39
C ALA A 114 5.39 -24.72 3.87
N LYS A 115 6.50 -25.40 4.15
CA LYS A 115 7.10 -25.41 5.49
C LYS A 115 7.71 -24.04 5.82
N LEU A 116 8.46 -23.45 4.90
CA LEU A 116 9.07 -22.13 5.07
C LEU A 116 8.02 -21.07 5.39
N LYS A 117 6.91 -21.02 4.64
CA LYS A 117 5.84 -20.02 4.84
C LYS A 117 5.13 -20.20 6.17
N ARG A 118 4.93 -21.45 6.61
CA ARG A 118 4.39 -21.72 7.96
C ARG A 118 5.35 -21.26 9.06
N GLU A 119 6.65 -21.53 8.93
CA GLU A 119 7.65 -21.05 9.90
C GLU A 119 7.74 -19.52 9.90
N MET A 120 7.63 -18.88 8.73
CA MET A 120 7.57 -17.43 8.57
C MET A 120 6.36 -16.84 9.30
N PHE A 121 5.18 -17.44 9.15
CA PHE A 121 3.97 -17.04 9.88
C PHE A 121 4.14 -17.16 11.41
N GLU A 122 4.75 -18.26 11.88
CA GLU A 122 5.05 -18.43 13.30
C GLU A 122 6.07 -17.39 13.82
N LEU A 123 7.04 -17.02 12.98
CA LEU A 123 8.03 -15.99 13.28
C LEU A 123 7.41 -14.60 13.35
N GLU A 124 6.58 -14.24 12.37
CA GLU A 124 5.82 -12.99 12.36
C GLU A 124 4.97 -12.86 13.62
N LYS A 125 4.23 -13.92 13.98
CA LYS A 125 3.46 -13.96 15.22
C LYS A 125 4.33 -13.74 16.46
N LYS A 126 5.49 -14.40 16.54
CA LYS A 126 6.44 -14.22 17.65
C LYS A 126 6.95 -12.78 17.73
N TYR A 127 7.27 -12.14 16.61
CA TYR A 127 7.77 -10.77 16.60
C TYR A 127 6.67 -9.75 16.90
N LEU A 128 5.42 -10.02 16.51
CA LEU A 128 4.28 -9.21 16.94
C LEU A 128 4.15 -9.17 18.47
N GLU A 129 4.38 -10.29 19.17
CA GLU A 129 4.41 -10.31 20.64
C GLU A 129 5.52 -9.41 21.22
N LEU A 130 6.66 -9.28 20.52
CA LEU A 130 7.75 -8.36 20.91
C LEU A 130 7.44 -6.90 20.59
N TYR A 131 6.69 -6.62 19.52
CA TYR A 131 6.25 -5.27 19.17
C TYR A 131 5.08 -4.78 20.02
N THR A 132 4.25 -5.70 20.55
CA THR A 132 3.04 -5.35 21.31
C THR A 132 3.31 -4.37 22.46
N PRO A 133 4.35 -4.55 23.32
CA PRO A 133 4.67 -3.58 24.37
C PRO A 133 5.02 -2.19 23.82
N LEU A 134 5.65 -2.10 22.65
CA LEU A 134 5.99 -0.82 22.01
C LEU A 134 4.73 -0.15 21.47
N TYR A 135 3.81 -0.91 20.86
CA TYR A 135 2.52 -0.40 20.41
C TYR A 135 1.63 0.03 21.57
N GLU A 136 1.65 -0.68 22.70
CA GLU A 136 0.98 -0.27 23.93
C GLU A 136 1.59 1.01 24.52
N ARG A 137 2.93 1.14 24.50
CA ARG A 137 3.62 2.38 24.90
C ARG A 137 3.21 3.55 24.01
N ARG A 138 3.20 3.37 22.68
CA ARG A 138 2.69 4.37 21.71
C ARG A 138 1.25 4.75 22.06
N ARG A 139 0.34 3.78 22.20
CA ARG A 139 -1.06 4.02 22.54
C ARG A 139 -1.21 4.84 23.83
N ALA A 140 -0.43 4.53 24.87
CA ALA A 140 -0.50 5.25 26.14
C ALA A 140 -0.11 6.74 25.98
N ILE A 141 0.88 7.04 25.15
CA ILE A 141 1.27 8.42 24.80
C ILE A 141 0.17 9.09 23.97
N LEU A 142 -0.32 8.42 22.92
CA LEU A 142 -1.38 8.96 22.05
C LEU A 142 -2.66 9.29 22.82
N ALA A 143 -3.06 8.45 23.78
CA ALA A 143 -4.24 8.68 24.60
C ALA A 143 -4.02 9.70 25.73
N GLY A 144 -2.78 10.13 25.98
CA GLY A 144 -2.39 10.98 27.10
C GLY A 144 -2.53 10.30 28.47
N ASP A 145 -2.42 8.97 28.50
CA ASP A 145 -2.40 8.18 29.74
C ASP A 145 -0.99 8.08 30.34
N ALA A 146 0.05 8.33 29.53
CA ALA A 146 1.44 8.44 29.96
C ALA A 146 2.18 9.51 29.15
N GLU A 147 3.04 10.28 29.81
CA GLU A 147 3.94 11.21 29.12
C GLU A 147 5.19 10.47 28.58
N PRO A 148 5.79 10.97 27.48
CA PRO A 148 7.11 10.54 27.03
C PRO A 148 8.16 10.75 28.12
N THR A 149 9.13 9.85 28.20
CA THR A 149 10.31 10.00 29.06
C THR A 149 11.37 10.88 28.40
N ASP A 150 12.23 11.52 29.20
CA ASP A 150 13.34 12.32 28.67
C ASP A 150 14.25 11.53 27.71
N GLU A 151 14.43 10.22 27.95
CA GLU A 151 15.20 9.34 27.08
C GLU A 151 14.51 9.11 25.72
N GLU A 152 13.19 8.89 25.72
CA GLU A 152 12.40 8.74 24.48
C GLU A 152 12.41 10.04 23.66
N VAL A 153 12.32 11.20 24.32
CA VAL A 153 12.36 12.52 23.67
C VAL A 153 13.75 12.75 23.05
N ALA A 154 14.83 12.54 23.82
CA ALA A 154 16.19 12.71 23.31
C ALA A 154 16.49 11.80 22.12
N ALA A 155 15.98 10.55 22.13
CA ALA A 155 16.09 9.64 21.00
C ALA A 155 15.31 10.13 19.78
N GLY A 156 14.09 10.64 19.96
CA GLY A 156 13.28 11.21 18.88
C GLY A 156 13.89 12.48 18.27
N GLU A 157 14.47 13.35 19.10
CA GLU A 157 15.18 14.54 18.65
C GLU A 157 16.42 14.20 17.81
N ALA A 158 17.15 13.15 18.18
CA ALA A 158 18.29 12.67 17.40
C ALA A 158 17.85 12.18 16.01
N ILE A 159 16.79 11.37 15.92
CA ILE A 159 16.22 10.92 14.64
C ILE A 159 15.76 12.13 13.79
N THR A 160 15.11 13.11 14.42
CA THR A 160 14.65 14.32 13.71
C THR A 160 15.82 15.16 13.18
N ALA A 161 16.97 15.13 13.84
CA ALA A 161 18.18 15.80 13.37
C ALA A 161 18.78 15.07 12.17
N GLU A 162 18.91 13.74 12.24
CA GLU A 162 19.37 12.89 11.14
C GLU A 162 18.48 13.07 9.90
N ASP A 163 17.15 13.04 10.08
CA ASP A 163 16.19 13.26 9.00
C ASP A 163 16.34 14.63 8.32
N LYS A 164 16.71 15.68 9.05
CA LYS A 164 16.93 17.01 8.47
C LYS A 164 18.23 17.10 7.68
N GLU A 165 19.26 16.41 8.15
CA GLU A 165 20.53 16.32 7.42
C GLU A 165 20.34 15.58 6.10
N GLU A 166 19.55 14.51 6.07
CA GLU A 166 19.18 13.80 4.83
C GLU A 166 18.36 14.68 3.87
N GLU A 167 17.39 15.45 4.38
CA GLU A 167 16.57 16.34 3.53
C GLU A 167 17.35 17.49 2.91
N GLU A 168 18.29 18.11 3.64
CA GLU A 168 19.10 19.22 3.10
C GLU A 168 19.98 18.79 1.90
N ASP A 169 20.24 17.49 1.74
CA ASP A 169 20.95 16.91 0.60
C ASP A 169 20.02 16.63 -0.61
N GLU A 170 18.69 16.61 -0.43
CA GLU A 170 17.68 16.22 -1.45
C GLU A 170 16.74 17.37 -1.94
N ASP A 171 16.93 18.61 -1.45
CA ASP A 171 15.81 19.53 -1.18
C ASP A 171 15.29 20.53 -2.25
N ASP A 172 15.45 20.37 -3.58
CA ASP A 172 14.84 21.36 -4.53
C ASP A 172 13.59 20.88 -5.31
N GLU A 173 13.41 19.58 -5.56
CA GLU A 173 12.31 19.10 -6.43
C GLU A 173 11.21 18.29 -5.71
N LEU A 174 11.56 17.47 -4.71
CA LEU A 174 10.61 16.58 -4.01
C LEU A 174 9.63 17.36 -3.12
N ALA A 175 10.10 18.45 -2.50
CA ALA A 175 9.26 19.38 -1.74
C ALA A 175 8.21 20.08 -2.62
N GLN A 176 8.49 20.28 -3.92
CA GLN A 176 7.57 20.90 -4.87
C GLN A 176 6.49 19.92 -5.36
N SER A 177 6.78 18.63 -5.49
CA SER A 177 5.82 17.60 -5.91
C SER A 177 4.82 17.25 -4.79
N LEU A 178 5.28 17.10 -3.54
CA LEU A 178 4.42 16.90 -2.36
C LEU A 178 3.46 18.09 -2.14
N ALA A 179 3.92 19.32 -2.40
CA ALA A 179 3.10 20.52 -2.30
C ALA A 179 2.00 20.62 -3.38
N LYS A 180 2.14 19.93 -4.52
CA LYS A 180 1.14 19.91 -5.59
C LYS A 180 -0.01 18.94 -5.29
N LEU A 181 0.22 17.86 -4.54
CA LEU A 181 -0.82 16.89 -4.17
C LEU A 181 -1.65 17.33 -2.95
N SER A 182 -1.06 18.13 -2.06
CA SER A 182 -1.79 18.81 -0.98
C SER A 182 -2.68 19.92 -1.55
N THR A 183 -3.87 19.56 -2.01
CA THR A 183 -4.91 20.53 -2.39
C THR A 183 -5.17 21.47 -1.20
N LYS A 184 -4.86 22.76 -1.43
CA LYS A 184 -5.01 23.88 -0.49
C LYS A 184 -3.90 24.01 0.56
N LYS A 185 -2.70 24.34 0.10
CA LYS A 185 -1.66 25.06 0.88
C LYS A 185 -2.27 26.30 1.54
N ARG A 186 -2.71 26.17 2.79
CA ARG A 186 -2.90 27.31 3.69
C ARG A 186 -1.48 27.73 4.06
N LYS A 187 -0.99 28.81 3.45
CA LYS A 187 0.19 29.52 3.97
C LYS A 187 -0.20 30.08 5.34
N GLU A 188 0.06 29.32 6.38
CA GLU A 188 0.18 29.85 7.73
C GLU A 188 1.70 29.94 7.98
N GLU A 189 2.19 31.17 8.11
CA GLU A 189 3.52 31.43 8.67
C GLU A 189 3.59 30.78 10.06
N PRO A 190 4.79 30.43 10.58
CA PRO A 190 4.90 29.90 11.94
C PRO A 190 4.51 31.01 12.93
N GLU A 191 3.21 31.10 13.23
CA GLU A 191 2.76 31.81 14.43
C GLU A 191 3.28 31.01 15.62
N GLU A 192 3.91 31.69 16.58
CA GLU A 192 4.15 31.15 17.92
C GLU A 192 2.83 30.59 18.45
N VAL A 193 2.69 29.26 18.42
CA VAL A 193 1.54 28.57 19.00
C VAL A 193 1.63 28.80 20.51
N LYS A 194 0.91 29.82 20.99
CA LYS A 194 0.67 29.98 22.42
C LYS A 194 0.02 28.69 22.90
N GLU A 195 0.60 28.08 23.95
CA GLU A 195 0.00 26.92 24.58
C GLU A 195 -1.50 27.19 24.80
N PRO A 196 -2.40 26.31 24.34
CA PRO A 196 -3.82 26.50 24.57
C PRO A 196 -4.06 26.61 26.08
N ASP A 197 -4.94 27.53 26.51
CA ASP A 197 -5.35 27.73 27.92
C ASP A 197 -5.95 26.45 28.56
N THR A 198 -6.15 25.38 27.77
CA THR A 198 -6.61 24.07 28.20
C THR A 198 -5.57 23.00 27.86
N PRO A 199 -5.14 22.15 28.81
CA PRO A 199 -4.22 21.06 28.52
C PRO A 199 -4.86 20.07 27.54
N THR A 200 -4.29 19.94 26.35
CA THR A 200 -4.70 18.94 25.35
C THR A 200 -4.25 17.56 25.82
N LYS A 201 -5.19 16.63 26.01
CA LYS A 201 -4.87 15.26 26.43
C LYS A 201 -4.37 14.46 25.21
N GLY A 202 -3.15 13.93 25.31
CA GLY A 202 -2.56 13.06 24.28
C GLY A 202 -2.35 13.76 22.94
N ILE A 203 -2.44 13.00 21.84
CA ILE A 203 -2.30 13.51 20.47
C ILE A 203 -3.65 13.38 19.75
N PRO A 204 -4.44 14.46 19.66
CA PRO A 204 -5.75 14.44 19.02
C PRO A 204 -5.66 14.00 17.54
N GLN A 205 -6.65 13.23 17.09
CA GLN A 205 -6.82 12.84 15.68
C GLN A 205 -5.63 12.10 15.05
N PHE A 206 -4.71 11.56 15.85
CA PHE A 206 -3.50 10.89 15.36
C PHE A 206 -3.78 9.87 14.25
N TRP A 207 -4.69 8.93 14.49
CA TRP A 207 -5.01 7.90 13.50
C TRP A 207 -5.74 8.49 12.29
N LEU A 208 -6.68 9.42 12.47
CA LEU A 208 -7.34 10.07 11.33
C LEU A 208 -6.31 10.74 10.40
N THR A 209 -5.35 11.49 10.96
CA THR A 209 -4.28 12.12 10.18
C THR A 209 -3.38 11.08 9.52
N ALA A 210 -2.96 10.03 10.23
CA ALA A 210 -2.15 8.96 9.66
C ALA A 210 -2.86 8.26 8.48
N LEU A 211 -4.15 7.96 8.61
CA LEU A 211 -4.94 7.33 7.54
C LEU A 211 -5.18 8.28 6.36
N ARG A 212 -5.31 9.59 6.62
CA ARG A 212 -5.43 10.63 5.57
C ARG A 212 -4.15 10.79 4.75
N ASN A 213 -3.00 10.47 5.31
CA ASN A 213 -1.71 10.51 4.63
C ASN A 213 -1.40 9.20 3.89
N HIS A 214 -2.24 8.19 3.96
CA HIS A 214 -2.12 6.98 3.14
C HIS A 214 -2.91 7.13 1.84
N ILE A 215 -2.26 6.93 0.69
CA ILE A 215 -2.77 7.29 -0.64
C ILE A 215 -4.14 6.66 -0.94
N GLU A 216 -4.30 5.36 -0.68
CA GLU A 216 -5.56 4.66 -0.97
C GLU A 216 -6.66 4.99 0.06
N LEU A 217 -6.28 5.15 1.32
CA LEU A 217 -7.24 5.39 2.40
C LEU A 217 -7.79 6.82 2.37
N GLN A 218 -6.97 7.78 1.97
CA GLN A 218 -7.40 9.17 1.79
C GLN A 218 -8.58 9.27 0.83
N GLN A 219 -8.59 8.46 -0.24
CA GLN A 219 -9.65 8.44 -1.24
C GLN A 219 -10.94 7.80 -0.73
N LEU A 220 -10.84 6.88 0.23
CA LEU A 220 -11.97 6.20 0.85
C LEU A 220 -12.59 7.00 2.01
N ILE A 221 -11.80 7.82 2.69
CA ILE A 221 -12.25 8.64 3.82
C ILE A 221 -13.02 9.86 3.30
N THR A 222 -14.33 9.87 3.53
CA THR A 222 -15.18 11.04 3.22
C THR A 222 -15.20 12.03 4.39
N GLU A 223 -15.58 13.27 4.14
CA GLU A 223 -15.73 14.31 5.18
C GLU A 223 -16.67 13.87 6.33
N ARG A 224 -17.65 13.02 6.04
CA ARG A 224 -18.60 12.51 7.06
C ARG A 224 -17.97 11.44 7.96
N ASP A 225 -16.94 10.76 7.47
CA ASP A 225 -16.24 9.71 8.21
C ASP A 225 -15.23 10.29 9.20
N GLU A 226 -14.70 11.50 8.93
CA GLU A 226 -13.69 12.17 9.75
C GLU A 226 -14.12 12.34 11.21
N GLU A 227 -15.36 12.77 11.45
CA GLU A 227 -15.87 12.96 12.81
C GLU A 227 -15.91 11.64 13.61
N ALA A 228 -16.17 10.52 12.93
CA ALA A 228 -16.16 9.21 13.58
C ALA A 228 -14.71 8.70 13.75
N LEU A 229 -13.86 8.85 12.73
CA LEU A 229 -12.45 8.47 12.77
C LEU A 229 -11.63 9.32 13.74
N ALA A 230 -12.05 10.55 14.06
CA ALA A 230 -11.45 11.37 15.10
C ALA A 230 -11.52 10.71 16.49
N SER A 231 -12.46 9.77 16.68
CA SER A 231 -12.58 8.96 17.92
C SER A 231 -11.80 7.64 17.89
N LEU A 232 -11.05 7.36 16.81
CA LEU A 232 -10.18 6.18 16.71
C LEU A 232 -8.94 6.39 17.58
N ILE A 233 -8.77 5.52 18.58
CA ILE A 233 -7.68 5.64 19.57
C ILE A 233 -6.54 4.64 19.32
N ASP A 234 -6.82 3.51 18.68
CA ASP A 234 -5.81 2.49 18.42
C ASP A 234 -6.21 1.58 17.24
N VAL A 235 -5.21 1.07 16.53
CA VAL A 235 -5.37 0.04 15.51
C VAL A 235 -4.38 -1.09 15.80
N LYS A 236 -4.92 -2.28 16.08
CA LYS A 236 -4.15 -3.45 16.52
C LYS A 236 -4.14 -4.53 15.47
N LEU A 237 -3.05 -5.29 15.43
CA LEU A 237 -2.89 -6.50 14.62
C LEU A 237 -2.87 -7.72 15.54
N GLU A 238 -3.52 -8.80 15.14
CA GLU A 238 -3.45 -10.13 15.78
C GLU A 238 -3.40 -11.22 14.72
N TYR A 239 -2.50 -12.20 14.84
CA TYR A 239 -2.46 -13.36 13.95
C TYR A 239 -3.45 -14.45 14.39
N ILE A 240 -4.23 -14.96 13.44
CA ILE A 240 -5.22 -16.03 13.64
C ILE A 240 -4.57 -17.37 13.27
N THR A 241 -4.69 -18.36 14.16
CA THR A 241 -4.22 -19.73 13.88
C THR A 241 -5.35 -20.73 13.65
N GLU A 242 -6.55 -20.45 14.14
CA GLU A 242 -7.74 -21.30 14.02
C GLU A 242 -8.99 -20.44 13.76
N PRO A 243 -9.96 -20.91 12.95
CA PRO A 243 -10.01 -22.20 12.25
C PRO A 243 -9.11 -22.29 11.00
N ALA A 244 -8.61 -21.15 10.52
CA ALA A 244 -7.66 -21.05 9.42
C ALA A 244 -6.58 -20.01 9.76
N LEU A 245 -5.43 -20.08 9.09
CA LEU A 245 -4.39 -19.05 9.22
C LEU A 245 -4.91 -17.73 8.68
N GLY A 246 -4.46 -16.62 9.27
CA GLY A 246 -4.91 -15.30 8.88
C GLY A 246 -4.44 -14.24 9.86
N TYR A 247 -5.03 -13.06 9.76
CA TYR A 247 -4.83 -11.99 10.72
C TYR A 247 -6.11 -11.18 10.93
N LYS A 248 -6.16 -10.45 12.03
CA LYS A 248 -7.27 -9.61 12.45
C LYS A 248 -6.76 -8.23 12.79
N LEU A 249 -7.35 -7.24 12.16
CA LEU A 249 -7.23 -5.83 12.49
C LEU A 249 -8.33 -5.45 13.48
N THR A 250 -7.98 -4.77 14.56
CA THR A 250 -8.93 -4.28 15.57
C THR A 250 -8.79 -2.78 15.73
N PHE A 251 -9.83 -2.06 15.34
CA PHE A 251 -9.95 -0.61 15.43
C PHE A 251 -10.68 -0.28 16.72
N VAL A 252 -9.98 0.35 17.66
CA VAL A 252 -10.50 0.69 18.98
C VAL A 252 -10.95 2.15 18.97
N PHE A 253 -12.22 2.37 19.28
CA PHE A 253 -12.84 3.69 19.32
C PHE A 253 -13.19 4.08 20.74
N GLU A 254 -13.07 5.37 21.04
CA GLU A 254 -13.74 5.97 22.19
C GLU A 254 -15.25 6.02 21.95
N GLU A 255 -16.02 6.23 23.03
CA GLU A 255 -17.45 6.48 22.90
C GLU A 255 -17.71 7.70 22.01
N ASN A 256 -18.41 7.47 20.90
CA ASN A 256 -18.64 8.49 19.88
C ASN A 256 -20.12 8.65 19.54
N SER A 257 -20.45 9.66 18.74
CA SER A 257 -21.84 10.00 18.41
C SER A 257 -22.48 9.13 17.30
N PHE A 258 -21.71 8.21 16.70
CA PHE A 258 -22.10 7.52 15.47
C PHE A 258 -22.54 6.09 15.70
N PHE A 259 -21.81 5.31 16.50
CA PHE A 259 -22.10 3.91 16.75
C PHE A 259 -21.83 3.50 18.20
N GLU A 260 -22.34 2.35 18.61
CA GLU A 260 -22.19 1.80 19.97
C GLU A 260 -20.94 0.93 20.13
N ASN A 261 -20.35 0.47 19.02
CA ASN A 261 -19.16 -0.38 19.04
C ASN A 261 -17.97 0.37 19.66
N LYS A 262 -17.30 -0.26 20.62
CA LYS A 262 -15.98 0.19 21.10
C LYS A 262 -14.83 -0.34 20.25
N GLU A 263 -15.07 -1.46 19.58
CA GLU A 263 -14.10 -2.11 18.72
C GLU A 263 -14.81 -2.54 17.44
N LEU A 264 -14.19 -2.25 16.30
CA LEU A 264 -14.54 -2.78 14.99
C LEU A 264 -13.39 -3.66 14.52
N THR A 265 -13.67 -4.92 14.21
CA THR A 265 -12.66 -5.86 13.73
C THR A 265 -12.85 -6.17 12.25
N LYS A 266 -11.73 -6.40 11.58
CA LYS A 266 -11.64 -6.93 10.22
C LYS A 266 -10.67 -8.10 10.21
N SER A 267 -11.15 -9.29 9.86
CA SER A 267 -10.36 -10.53 9.83
C SER A 267 -10.17 -10.98 8.39
N TYR A 268 -8.95 -11.34 8.03
CA TYR A 268 -8.59 -11.95 6.76
C TYR A 268 -8.13 -13.38 6.99
N TYR A 269 -8.69 -14.32 6.24
CA TYR A 269 -8.33 -15.73 6.33
C TYR A 269 -7.64 -16.18 5.05
N TYR A 270 -6.53 -16.89 5.19
CA TYR A 270 -5.81 -17.48 4.09
C TYR A 270 -6.42 -18.83 3.69
N GLN A 271 -6.27 -19.17 2.41
CA GLN A 271 -6.55 -20.50 1.90
C GLN A 271 -5.63 -21.53 2.54
N LYS A 272 -6.10 -22.78 2.63
CA LYS A 272 -5.32 -23.88 3.21
C LYS A 272 -4.12 -24.24 2.33
N GLU A 273 -4.29 -24.10 1.02
CA GLU A 273 -3.27 -24.36 0.00
C GLU A 273 -2.58 -23.03 -0.35
N LEU A 274 -1.27 -23.08 -0.55
CA LEU A 274 -0.52 -21.93 -1.04
C LEU A 274 -0.78 -21.73 -2.53
N GLY A 275 -0.70 -20.49 -2.97
CA GLY A 275 -0.74 -20.17 -4.40
C GLY A 275 0.45 -20.75 -5.14
N TYR A 276 0.40 -20.70 -6.47
CA TYR A 276 1.47 -21.20 -7.34
C TYR A 276 2.85 -20.57 -7.03
N GLY A 277 2.87 -19.30 -6.63
CA GLY A 277 4.08 -18.59 -6.19
C GLY A 277 4.56 -18.93 -4.77
N GLY A 278 3.90 -19.86 -4.08
CA GLY A 278 4.19 -20.21 -2.69
C GLY A 278 3.71 -19.17 -1.69
N GLU A 279 2.83 -18.25 -2.07
CA GLU A 279 2.27 -17.20 -1.21
C GLU A 279 0.92 -17.61 -0.62
N TYR A 280 0.58 -17.02 0.53
CA TYR A 280 -0.75 -17.19 1.10
C TYR A 280 -1.77 -16.44 0.25
N MET A 281 -2.73 -17.16 -0.33
CA MET A 281 -3.86 -16.55 -1.02
C MET A 281 -4.99 -16.28 -0.02
N TYR A 282 -5.74 -15.20 -0.19
CA TYR A 282 -6.92 -14.94 0.63
C TYR A 282 -8.04 -15.91 0.27
N ALA A 283 -8.68 -16.46 1.30
CA ALA A 283 -9.90 -17.23 1.16
C ALA A 283 -11.12 -16.32 1.25
N ARG A 284 -11.13 -15.42 2.24
CA ARG A 284 -12.26 -14.53 2.57
C ARG A 284 -11.87 -13.47 3.59
N ALA A 285 -12.67 -12.41 3.67
CA ALA A 285 -12.62 -11.43 4.75
C ALA A 285 -13.92 -11.43 5.57
N GLU A 286 -13.83 -11.13 6.86
CA GLU A 286 -14.96 -10.93 7.76
C GLU A 286 -14.84 -9.59 8.47
N GLY A 287 -15.87 -8.76 8.38
CA GLY A 287 -15.93 -7.49 9.09
C GLY A 287 -16.95 -7.49 10.22
N THR A 288 -16.80 -6.52 11.13
CA THR A 288 -17.75 -6.32 12.23
C THR A 288 -18.95 -5.51 11.78
N LYS A 289 -20.16 -6.05 12.04
CA LYS A 289 -21.39 -5.28 11.85
C LYS A 289 -21.44 -4.08 12.80
N ILE A 290 -21.45 -2.89 12.20
CA ILE A 290 -21.52 -1.63 12.94
C ILE A 290 -22.95 -1.41 13.47
N LYS A 291 -23.05 -1.09 14.77
CA LYS A 291 -24.29 -0.75 15.47
C LYS A 291 -24.46 0.77 15.45
N TRP A 292 -24.88 1.27 14.30
CA TRP A 292 -25.15 2.70 14.09
C TRP A 292 -26.24 3.21 15.03
N LYS A 293 -26.01 4.40 15.59
CA LYS A 293 -27.01 5.19 16.32
C LYS A 293 -28.04 5.75 15.32
N GLU A 294 -29.18 6.19 15.84
CA GLU A 294 -30.30 6.65 15.01
C GLU A 294 -29.89 7.80 14.06
N GLU A 295 -30.16 7.62 12.76
CA GLU A 295 -29.81 8.58 11.69
C GLU A 295 -28.29 8.91 11.57
N LYS A 296 -27.41 8.04 12.10
CA LYS A 296 -25.95 8.21 12.07
C LYS A 296 -25.21 7.16 11.24
N ASP A 297 -25.94 6.37 10.47
CA ASP A 297 -25.35 5.41 9.52
C ASP A 297 -24.61 6.16 8.41
N LEU A 298 -23.27 6.13 8.45
CA LEU A 298 -22.43 6.86 7.50
C LEU A 298 -22.44 6.18 6.13
N THR A 299 -22.72 4.89 6.02
CA THR A 299 -22.75 4.20 4.72
C THR A 299 -24.05 4.45 3.95
N LYS A 300 -24.97 5.22 4.52
CA LYS A 300 -26.28 5.52 3.93
C LYS A 300 -26.64 7.00 4.05
N THR A 301 -27.47 7.48 3.13
CA THR A 301 -28.11 8.79 3.21
C THR A 301 -29.62 8.65 3.06
N VAL A 302 -30.38 9.48 3.78
CA VAL A 302 -31.86 9.43 3.78
C VAL A 302 -32.42 10.58 2.96
N GLU A 303 -32.90 10.30 1.76
CA GLU A 303 -33.63 11.26 0.94
C GLU A 303 -35.10 11.34 1.38
N ILE A 304 -35.57 12.54 1.77
CA ILE A 304 -36.98 12.76 2.10
C ILE A 304 -37.73 13.28 0.88
N LYS A 305 -38.47 12.41 0.18
CA LYS A 305 -39.31 12.80 -0.96
C LYS A 305 -40.74 13.05 -0.53
N LYS A 306 -41.29 14.22 -0.86
CA LYS A 306 -42.71 14.55 -0.65
C LYS A 306 -43.54 13.85 -1.72
N GLN A 307 -44.28 12.82 -1.34
CA GLN A 307 -45.19 12.11 -2.24
C GLN A 307 -46.61 12.61 -2.03
N ARG A 308 -47.22 13.20 -3.07
CA ARG A 308 -48.63 13.61 -3.07
C ARG A 308 -49.46 12.51 -3.74
N ASN A 309 -50.42 11.95 -3.01
CA ASN A 309 -51.37 11.00 -3.59
C ASN A 309 -52.30 11.76 -4.56
N LYS A 310 -52.26 11.37 -5.84
CA LYS A 310 -53.01 12.04 -6.93
C LYS A 310 -54.53 12.01 -6.71
N ASN A 311 -55.06 11.00 -6.01
CA ASN A 311 -56.50 10.83 -5.82
C ASN A 311 -57.03 11.45 -4.52
N THR A 312 -56.24 11.45 -3.44
CA THR A 312 -56.67 11.93 -2.12
C THR A 312 -56.09 13.30 -1.75
N ASN A 313 -55.23 13.87 -2.60
CA ASN A 313 -54.48 15.11 -2.36
C ASN A 313 -53.66 15.17 -1.06
N ARG A 314 -53.56 14.06 -0.31
CA ARG A 314 -52.74 13.95 0.89
C ARG A 314 -51.28 13.84 0.51
N THR A 315 -50.46 14.67 1.13
CA THR A 315 -49.00 14.61 1.06
C THR A 315 -48.45 13.73 2.18
N ARG A 316 -47.62 12.75 1.83
CA ARG A 316 -46.84 11.93 2.75
C ARG A 316 -45.35 12.17 2.47
N LEU A 317 -44.56 12.31 3.52
CA LEU A 317 -43.10 12.30 3.43
C LEU A 317 -42.65 10.85 3.37
N VAL A 318 -41.96 10.46 2.29
CA VAL A 318 -41.37 9.13 2.14
C VAL A 318 -39.87 9.29 2.30
N ARG A 319 -39.32 8.64 3.33
CA ARG A 319 -37.87 8.52 3.55
C ARG A 319 -37.39 7.36 2.67
N ARG A 320 -36.48 7.64 1.73
CA ARG A 320 -35.79 6.63 0.92
C ARG A 320 -34.32 6.64 1.28
N THR A 321 -33.81 5.50 1.73
CA THR A 321 -32.38 5.35 2.07
C THR A 321 -31.60 4.94 0.83
N GLN A 322 -30.46 5.57 0.57
CA GLN A 322 -29.54 5.27 -0.53
C GLN A 322 -28.14 4.99 0.05
N ALA A 323 -27.47 3.96 -0.47
CA ALA A 323 -26.08 3.67 -0.10
C ALA A 323 -25.13 4.74 -0.65
N VAL A 324 -24.15 5.14 0.14
CA VAL A 324 -23.15 6.15 -0.21
C VAL A 324 -21.79 5.65 0.23
N PRO A 325 -20.74 5.82 -0.59
CA PRO A 325 -19.38 5.43 -0.20
C PRO A 325 -18.97 6.01 1.15
N SER A 326 -18.36 5.18 1.97
CA SER A 326 -17.83 5.53 3.28
C SER A 326 -16.65 4.63 3.59
N PHE A 327 -15.65 5.14 4.31
CA PHE A 327 -14.57 4.31 4.86
C PHE A 327 -15.11 3.09 5.63
N PHE A 328 -16.25 3.24 6.31
CA PHE A 328 -16.83 2.19 7.14
C PHE A 328 -17.41 1.00 6.34
N ASP A 329 -17.50 1.10 5.01
CA ASP A 329 -17.78 -0.03 4.14
C ASP A 329 -16.66 -1.09 4.20
N PHE A 330 -15.44 -0.71 4.61
CA PHE A 330 -14.32 -1.62 4.89
C PHE A 330 -14.68 -2.74 5.89
N PHE A 331 -15.62 -2.49 6.81
CA PHE A 331 -16.11 -3.48 7.78
C PHE A 331 -17.26 -4.33 7.25
N SER A 332 -17.64 -4.16 5.98
CA SER A 332 -18.60 -4.97 5.25
C SER A 332 -17.96 -5.48 3.96
N PRO A 333 -16.95 -6.35 4.06
CA PRO A 333 -16.14 -6.75 2.92
C PRO A 333 -16.97 -7.42 1.82
N PRO A 334 -16.55 -7.32 0.55
CA PRO A 334 -17.13 -8.10 -0.53
C PRO A 334 -16.96 -9.60 -0.27
N VAL A 335 -17.90 -10.40 -0.79
CA VAL A 335 -17.89 -11.86 -0.64
C VAL A 335 -17.30 -12.48 -1.90
N PRO A 336 -16.28 -13.35 -1.80
CA PRO A 336 -15.59 -13.90 -2.97
C PRO A 336 -16.49 -14.83 -3.81
N PRO A 337 -16.28 -14.91 -5.13
CA PRO A 337 -16.98 -15.88 -5.98
C PRO A 337 -16.47 -17.30 -5.73
N SER A 338 -17.37 -18.29 -5.75
CA SER A 338 -17.01 -19.71 -5.68
C SER A 338 -18.09 -20.57 -6.37
N SER A 339 -17.71 -21.78 -6.79
CA SER A 339 -18.64 -22.82 -7.25
C SER A 339 -18.94 -23.86 -6.16
N ASP A 340 -18.42 -23.69 -4.94
CA ASP A 340 -18.66 -24.61 -3.82
C ASP A 340 -20.02 -24.33 -3.14
N PRO A 341 -21.01 -25.24 -3.23
CA PRO A 341 -22.33 -25.03 -2.64
C PRO A 341 -22.30 -24.83 -1.12
N GLU A 342 -21.36 -25.43 -0.39
CA GLU A 342 -21.27 -25.30 1.08
C GLU A 342 -20.83 -23.89 1.48
N LEU A 343 -19.90 -23.29 0.73
CA LEU A 343 -19.43 -21.93 0.96
C LEU A 343 -20.53 -20.90 0.62
N ILE A 344 -21.29 -21.15 -0.45
CA ILE A 344 -22.40 -20.30 -0.86
C ILE A 344 -23.54 -20.36 0.18
N GLU A 345 -23.94 -21.54 0.63
CA GLU A 345 -24.99 -21.71 1.65
C GLU A 345 -24.59 -21.06 2.99
N ALA A 346 -23.32 -21.13 3.36
CA ALA A 346 -22.77 -20.47 4.54
C ALA A 346 -22.65 -18.94 4.41
N GLY A 347 -22.83 -18.38 3.21
CA GLY A 347 -22.67 -16.95 2.94
C GLY A 347 -21.21 -16.48 2.89
N PHE A 348 -20.26 -17.40 2.72
CA PHE A 348 -18.84 -17.10 2.56
C PHE A 348 -18.41 -16.97 1.10
N ALA A 349 -19.27 -17.38 0.17
CA ALA A 349 -19.07 -17.17 -1.25
C ALA A 349 -20.38 -16.74 -1.94
N VAL A 350 -20.24 -16.08 -3.08
CA VAL A 350 -21.34 -15.87 -4.05
C VAL A 350 -21.17 -16.86 -5.19
N ASP A 351 -22.28 -17.29 -5.80
CA ASP A 351 -22.24 -18.19 -6.94
C ASP A 351 -21.63 -17.45 -8.14
N GLY A 352 -20.39 -17.81 -8.48
CA GLY A 352 -19.65 -17.18 -9.58
C GLY A 352 -20.27 -17.46 -10.95
N ASP A 353 -21.04 -18.55 -11.09
CA ASP A 353 -21.67 -18.93 -12.35
C ASP A 353 -22.99 -18.15 -12.59
N GLU A 354 -23.57 -17.54 -11.56
CA GLU A 354 -24.77 -16.69 -11.65
C GLU A 354 -24.45 -15.22 -11.95
N LEU A 355 -23.20 -14.79 -11.76
CA LEU A 355 -22.79 -13.41 -11.99
C LEU A 355 -22.50 -13.14 -13.46
N GLU A 356 -22.91 -11.96 -13.94
CA GLU A 356 -22.47 -11.50 -15.26
C GLU A 356 -20.95 -11.20 -15.23
N GLU A 357 -20.26 -11.35 -16.36
CA GLU A 357 -18.81 -11.14 -16.47
C GLU A 357 -18.37 -9.78 -15.92
N LYS A 358 -19.14 -8.73 -16.19
CA LYS A 358 -18.89 -7.38 -15.66
C LYS A 358 -19.08 -7.29 -14.14
N GLU A 359 -20.09 -7.98 -13.60
CA GLU A 359 -20.32 -7.99 -12.15
C GLU A 359 -19.22 -8.75 -11.42
N LEU A 360 -18.68 -9.80 -12.06
CA LEU A 360 -17.54 -10.56 -11.56
C LEU A 360 -16.27 -9.71 -11.55
N GLU A 361 -15.98 -8.98 -12.63
CA GLU A 361 -14.85 -8.04 -12.72
C GLU A 361 -14.95 -6.93 -11.64
N GLU A 362 -16.12 -6.28 -11.52
CA GLU A 362 -16.37 -5.26 -10.48
C GLU A 362 -16.32 -5.82 -9.04
N LEU A 363 -16.50 -7.13 -8.86
CA LEU A 363 -16.38 -7.81 -7.56
C LEU A 363 -14.93 -8.14 -7.25
N GLU A 364 -14.19 -8.62 -8.24
CA GLU A 364 -12.75 -8.92 -8.14
C GLU A 364 -11.95 -7.65 -7.80
N GLU A 365 -12.19 -6.54 -8.50
CA GLU A 365 -11.56 -5.25 -8.20
C GLU A 365 -11.81 -4.80 -6.74
N LYS A 366 -13.03 -4.99 -6.24
CA LYS A 366 -13.38 -4.63 -4.86
C LYS A 366 -12.71 -5.55 -3.84
N LEU A 367 -12.56 -6.85 -4.15
CA LEU A 367 -11.87 -7.80 -3.28
C LEU A 367 -10.38 -7.52 -3.23
N GLU A 368 -9.77 -7.24 -4.38
CA GLU A 368 -8.36 -6.89 -4.49
C GLU A 368 -8.05 -5.64 -3.67
N LEU A 369 -8.84 -4.57 -3.85
CA LEU A 369 -8.72 -3.35 -3.04
C LEU A 369 -8.90 -3.65 -1.55
N ASP A 370 -9.90 -4.46 -1.16
CA ASP A 370 -10.13 -4.81 0.25
C ASP A 370 -8.96 -5.56 0.90
N TYR A 371 -8.32 -6.47 0.16
CA TYR A 371 -7.14 -7.20 0.61
C TYR A 371 -5.90 -6.32 0.65
N GLN A 372 -5.70 -5.45 -0.34
CA GLN A 372 -4.60 -4.50 -0.39
C GLN A 372 -4.63 -3.57 0.82
N LEU A 373 -5.79 -2.99 1.13
CA LEU A 373 -5.96 -2.16 2.33
C LEU A 373 -5.64 -2.94 3.62
N GLY A 374 -6.02 -4.23 3.68
CA GLY A 374 -5.70 -5.11 4.81
C GLY A 374 -4.20 -5.26 5.02
N GLU A 375 -3.45 -5.48 3.94
CA GLU A 375 -1.99 -5.55 3.97
C GLU A 375 -1.36 -4.19 4.29
N ASP A 376 -1.86 -3.08 3.75
CA ASP A 376 -1.35 -1.75 4.08
C ASP A 376 -1.51 -1.45 5.58
N PHE A 377 -2.63 -1.84 6.20
CA PHE A 377 -2.77 -1.76 7.64
C PHE A 377 -1.73 -2.61 8.38
N LYS A 378 -1.54 -3.86 7.95
CA LYS A 378 -0.67 -4.86 8.58
C LYS A 378 0.82 -4.49 8.47
N GLU A 379 1.28 -4.14 7.28
CA GLU A 379 2.70 -4.00 6.92
C GLU A 379 3.18 -2.55 6.97
N LYS A 380 2.31 -1.56 6.69
CA LYS A 380 2.70 -0.15 6.60
C LYS A 380 2.17 0.69 7.76
N ILE A 381 0.86 0.82 7.89
CA ILE A 381 0.22 1.82 8.76
C ILE A 381 0.44 1.47 10.23
N ILE A 382 0.20 0.23 10.67
CA ILE A 382 0.39 -0.13 12.09
C ILE A 382 1.87 -0.05 12.47
N PRO A 383 2.83 -0.59 11.70
CA PRO A 383 4.24 -0.50 12.04
C PRO A 383 4.81 0.92 11.99
N ARG A 384 4.38 1.74 11.03
CA ARG A 384 4.93 3.08 10.76
C ARG A 384 3.93 4.23 10.99
N ALA A 385 3.00 4.05 11.92
CA ALA A 385 1.90 5.01 12.15
C ALA A 385 2.38 6.45 12.41
N VAL A 386 3.53 6.62 13.08
CA VAL A 386 4.11 7.94 13.35
C VAL A 386 4.60 8.59 12.06
N ASP A 387 5.23 7.84 11.17
CA ASP A 387 5.72 8.34 9.88
C ASP A 387 4.55 8.72 8.95
N PHE A 388 3.45 7.96 8.99
CA PHE A 388 2.22 8.35 8.32
C PHE A 388 1.60 9.60 8.95
N PHE A 389 1.60 9.72 10.28
CA PHE A 389 1.09 10.92 10.96
C PHE A 389 1.90 12.19 10.61
N THR A 390 3.24 12.09 10.58
CA THR A 390 4.12 13.22 10.23
C THR A 390 4.20 13.48 8.73
N GLY A 391 3.75 12.53 7.90
CA GLY A 391 3.83 12.60 6.44
C GLY A 391 5.16 12.10 5.86
N LYS A 392 6.14 11.71 6.72
CA LYS A 392 7.42 11.15 6.29
C LYS A 392 7.25 9.88 5.44
N ALA A 393 6.23 9.07 5.75
CA ALA A 393 5.97 7.82 5.01
C ALA A 393 5.71 8.04 3.51
N LEU A 394 5.20 9.21 3.11
CA LEU A 394 4.89 9.52 1.71
C LEU A 394 6.14 9.54 0.81
N ARG A 395 7.33 9.82 1.36
CA ARG A 395 8.59 9.81 0.60
C ARG A 395 8.99 8.42 0.10
N PHE A 396 8.55 7.39 0.81
CA PHE A 396 8.86 5.99 0.47
C PHE A 396 7.78 5.33 -0.39
N GLU A 397 6.69 6.04 -0.70
CA GLU A 397 5.67 5.53 -1.60
C GLU A 397 6.17 5.64 -3.05
N PRO A 398 6.03 4.59 -3.89
CA PRO A 398 6.61 4.54 -5.23
C PRO A 398 6.24 5.73 -6.13
N GLN A 399 5.05 6.29 -5.93
CA GLN A 399 4.55 7.45 -6.67
C GLN A 399 5.33 8.74 -6.41
N PHE A 400 6.11 8.79 -5.33
CA PHE A 400 6.95 9.93 -4.96
C PHE A 400 8.44 9.61 -4.97
N SER A 401 8.83 8.34 -5.11
CA SER A 401 10.23 7.93 -5.22
C SER A 401 10.79 7.97 -6.64
N ASP A 402 9.93 8.02 -7.67
CA ASP A 402 10.29 7.91 -9.10
C ASP A 402 10.14 9.26 -9.85
N VAL A 403 10.40 10.39 -9.18
CA VAL A 403 10.51 11.69 -9.87
C VAL A 403 11.90 11.93 -10.47
N GLU A 404 12.71 10.88 -10.63
CA GLU A 404 13.93 10.91 -11.44
C GLU A 404 13.59 10.45 -12.88
N GLU A 405 13.95 11.29 -13.86
CA GLU A 405 14.07 10.99 -15.31
C GLU A 405 12.82 10.99 -16.21
N GLU A 406 12.03 12.07 -16.20
CA GLU A 406 11.54 12.64 -17.47
C GLU A 406 11.98 14.11 -17.57
N GLU A 407 13.30 14.33 -17.63
CA GLU A 407 13.88 15.48 -18.32
C GLU A 407 13.47 15.36 -19.79
N SER A 408 12.28 15.84 -20.13
CA SER A 408 12.00 16.21 -21.51
C SER A 408 12.81 17.47 -21.81
N ASP A 409 14.09 17.26 -22.12
CA ASP A 409 14.94 18.19 -22.88
C ASP A 409 14.24 18.45 -24.23
N GLU A 410 13.26 19.35 -24.25
CA GLU A 410 12.80 20.03 -25.46
C GLU A 410 13.27 21.49 -25.45
N ASP A 411 14.60 21.66 -25.34
CA ASP A 411 15.27 22.89 -25.77
C ASP A 411 16.39 22.51 -26.79
N GLU A 412 16.01 22.41 -28.07
CA GLU A 412 16.96 22.71 -29.16
C GLU A 412 16.49 23.96 -29.91
N ASP A 413 17.33 24.98 -29.81
CA ASP A 413 17.18 26.35 -30.26
C ASP A 413 16.97 26.55 -31.78
N GLU A 414 16.21 27.61 -32.05
CA GLU A 414 16.33 28.62 -33.11
C GLU A 414 17.12 28.31 -34.40
N ASP A 415 16.44 28.44 -35.55
CA ASP A 415 17.06 29.07 -36.72
C ASP A 415 16.12 30.12 -37.35
N ASP A 416 16.64 31.35 -37.38
CA ASP A 416 16.04 32.60 -37.83
C ASP A 416 16.22 32.75 -39.35
N SER A 417 15.16 33.12 -40.07
CA SER A 417 15.29 33.68 -41.42
C SER A 417 14.17 34.69 -41.70
N ASP A 418 14.45 35.91 -41.28
CA ASP A 418 13.84 37.19 -41.65
C ASP A 418 13.57 37.36 -43.17
N SER A 419 12.40 37.92 -43.51
CA SER A 419 12.24 38.87 -44.64
C SER A 419 10.88 39.58 -44.63
N ASP A 420 10.90 40.78 -44.04
CA ASP A 420 10.44 42.05 -44.61
C ASP A 420 8.97 42.22 -45.08
N ALA A 421 8.24 43.08 -44.35
CA ALA A 421 7.85 44.42 -44.82
C ALA A 421 6.47 44.87 -44.30
N GLY A 422 6.45 46.04 -43.64
CA GLY A 422 5.32 46.98 -43.79
C GLY A 422 4.45 47.29 -42.57
N GLN A 423 5.00 48.03 -41.60
CA GLN A 423 4.22 49.03 -40.84
C GLN A 423 3.67 50.13 -41.81
N PRO A 424 2.66 50.98 -41.47
CA PRO A 424 2.34 51.44 -40.11
C PRO A 424 0.84 51.73 -39.75
N ARG A 425 0.61 51.73 -38.42
CA ARG A 425 -0.15 52.71 -37.59
C ARG A 425 -1.57 53.19 -38.00
N ARG A 426 -2.54 52.99 -37.10
CA ARG A 426 -3.21 54.06 -36.27
C ARG A 426 -4.53 53.56 -35.63
N ALA A 427 -4.63 53.67 -34.30
CA ALA A 427 -5.87 54.05 -33.61
C ALA A 427 -5.94 55.60 -33.56
N PRO A 428 -7.06 56.32 -33.30
CA PRO A 428 -8.21 55.91 -32.46
C PRO A 428 -9.62 56.45 -32.85
N ALA A 429 -10.61 56.15 -31.99
CA ALA A 429 -11.82 56.93 -31.62
C ALA A 429 -13.23 56.49 -32.14
N ALA A 430 -14.16 56.34 -31.18
CA ALA A 430 -15.63 56.46 -31.31
C ALA A 430 -16.06 57.97 -31.36
N PRO A 431 -17.35 58.42 -31.38
CA PRO A 431 -18.67 57.74 -31.42
C PRO A 431 -19.75 58.38 -32.36
N LYS A 432 -20.94 57.76 -32.56
CA LYS A 432 -22.32 58.37 -32.43
C LYS A 432 -23.49 57.62 -33.15
N LYS A 433 -24.50 57.25 -32.33
CA LYS A 433 -25.98 57.40 -32.40
C LYS A 433 -26.77 57.32 -33.73
N LYS A 434 -27.87 56.54 -33.71
CA LYS A 434 -29.32 56.93 -33.68
C LYS A 434 -30.21 55.66 -33.69
N GLY A 435 -31.13 55.47 -32.73
CA GLY A 435 -32.60 55.76 -32.81
C GLY A 435 -33.33 54.49 -33.29
N GLU A 436 -34.46 53.96 -32.78
CA GLU A 436 -35.64 54.41 -32.02
C GLU A 436 -36.26 53.16 -31.36
N ALA A 437 -36.65 53.22 -30.08
CA ALA A 437 -38.04 53.34 -29.57
C ALA A 437 -38.92 52.08 -29.78
N GLU A 438 -39.23 51.26 -28.76
CA GLU A 438 -40.15 51.49 -27.63
C GLU A 438 -41.54 50.85 -27.91
N LYS A 439 -41.92 49.84 -27.12
CA LYS A 439 -43.09 49.89 -26.23
C LYS A 439 -43.32 48.56 -25.49
N ALA A 440 -43.17 48.63 -24.18
CA ALA A 440 -43.93 47.88 -23.20
C ALA A 440 -44.96 48.84 -22.57
N GLU A 441 -46.16 48.36 -22.28
CA GLU A 441 -47.06 48.78 -21.18
C GLU A 441 -48.27 47.81 -21.24
N GLU A 442 -48.50 46.91 -20.29
CA GLU A 442 -48.87 47.07 -18.86
C GLU A 442 -50.35 47.40 -18.66
N CYS A 443 -51.11 46.51 -17.98
CA CYS A 443 -52.10 46.88 -16.96
C CYS A 443 -52.71 45.67 -16.22
N LYS A 444 -52.42 45.61 -14.91
CA LYS A 444 -53.25 45.23 -13.75
C LYS A 444 -54.70 44.74 -13.98
N ASN A 445 -55.12 43.67 -13.29
CA ASN A 445 -55.80 43.76 -11.97
C ASN A 445 -56.29 42.39 -11.44
N GLN A 446 -56.39 42.34 -10.10
CA GLN A 446 -57.06 41.40 -9.20
C GLN A 446 -56.38 40.10 -8.81
#